data_AF-A0A1V4RTL5-F1
#
_entry.id   AF-A0A1V4RTL5-F1
#
_cell.length_a   1.000
_cell.length_b   1.000
_cell.length_c   1.000
_cell.angle_alpha   90.00
_cell.angle_beta   90.00
_cell.angle_gamma   90.00
#
_symmetry.space_group_name_H-M   'P 1'
#
loop_
_entity.id
_entity.type
_entity.pdbx_description
1 polymer ?
#
loop_
_entity_poly.entity_id
_entity_poly.type
_entity_poly.pdbx_seq_one_letter_code
_entity_poly.pdbx_strand_id
1 'polypeptide(L)' 'MANKIRVGILFGGKSAEHEVSLQSAKSIVEAIDREKYEVVMIAVDKEGQWHLTDASRFLLNADDPKLIRLNKVND' A
#
# COMPACT_ATOMS: atom_id res chain seq x y z
N MET A 1 11.04 -24.95 -6.93
CA MET A 1 10.15 -23.83 -6.54
C MET A 1 10.42 -22.73 -7.53
N ALA A 2 9.41 -22.23 -8.25
CA ALA A 2 9.62 -21.07 -9.11
C ALA A 2 9.96 -19.86 -8.23
N ASN A 3 11.03 -19.15 -8.56
CA ASN A 3 11.44 -17.98 -7.80
C ASN A 3 10.42 -16.86 -8.08
N LYS A 4 9.64 -16.46 -7.06
CA LYS A 4 8.64 -15.39 -7.22
C LYS A 4 9.35 -14.07 -7.55
N ILE A 5 8.75 -13.26 -8.41
CA ILE A 5 9.25 -11.91 -8.69
C ILE A 5 8.86 -11.02 -7.51
N ARG A 6 9.83 -10.29 -6.95
CA ARG A 6 9.57 -9.34 -5.88
C ARG A 6 9.11 -8.00 -6.46
N VAL A 7 7.94 -7.52 -6.06
CA VAL A 7 7.31 -6.30 -6.56
C VAL A 7 7.16 -5.31 -5.42
N GLY A 8 7.82 -4.16 -5.53
CA GLY A 8 7.65 -3.04 -4.61
C GLY A 8 6.49 -2.15 -5.07
N ILE A 9 5.47 -2.00 -4.24
CA ILE A 9 4.36 -1.06 -4.46
C ILE A 9 4.65 0.19 -3.64
N LEU A 10 4.98 1.29 -4.33
CA LEU A 10 5.18 2.62 -3.74
C LEU A 10 3.90 3.44 -3.89
N PHE A 11 3.38 4.00 -2.79
CA PHE A 11 2.08 4.66 -2.78
C PHE A 11 1.95 5.72 -1.67
N GLY A 12 0.88 6.53 -1.74
CA GLY A 12 0.61 7.65 -0.85
C GLY A 12 1.28 8.93 -1.36
N GLY A 13 2.10 9.55 -0.51
CA GLY A 13 2.85 10.77 -0.78
C GLY A 13 2.22 12.05 -0.24
N LYS A 14 3.03 13.12 -0.20
CA LYS A 14 2.60 14.48 0.13
C LYS A 14 1.95 15.13 -1.09
N SER A 15 0.73 14.71 -1.40
CA SER A 15 -0.07 15.16 -2.55
C SER A 15 -1.55 15.28 -2.18
N ALA A 16 -2.31 16.10 -2.92
CA ALA A 16 -3.77 16.11 -2.85
C ALA A 16 -4.38 14.76 -3.34
N GLU A 17 -3.62 13.97 -4.10
CA GLU A 17 -4.02 12.65 -4.60
C GLU A 17 -3.62 11.50 -3.66
N HIS A 18 -3.21 11.80 -2.42
CA HIS A 18 -2.76 10.80 -1.45
C HIS A 18 -3.78 9.65 -1.31
N GLU A 19 -5.04 9.96 -1.03
CA GLU A 19 -6.12 8.97 -0.88
C GLU A 19 -6.36 8.15 -2.15
N VAL A 20 -6.23 8.77 -3.33
CA VAL A 20 -6.36 8.09 -4.64
C VAL A 20 -5.23 7.08 -4.82
N SER A 21 -4.02 7.44 -4.42
CA SER A 21 -2.88 6.53 -4.41
C SER A 21 -3.08 5.35 -3.45
N LEU A 22 -3.66 5.59 -2.26
CA LEU A 22 -4.00 4.52 -1.31
C LEU A 22 -5.00 3.51 -1.90
N GLN A 23 -6.05 4.00 -2.57
CA GLN A 23 -7.01 3.13 -3.25
C GLN A 23 -6.38 2.34 -4.40
N SER A 24 -5.52 2.98 -5.18
CA SER A 24 -4.79 2.32 -6.26
C SER A 24 -3.93 1.17 -5.73
N ALA A 25 -3.20 1.40 -4.63
CA ALA A 25 -2.42 0.37 -3.95
C ALA A 25 -3.29 -0.80 -3.47
N LYS A 26 -4.46 -0.52 -2.88
CA LYS A 26 -5.46 -1.54 -2.50
C LYS A 26 -5.86 -2.40 -3.70
N SER A 27 -6.30 -1.78 -4.80
CA SER A 27 -6.73 -2.51 -5.99
C SER A 27 -5.62 -3.36 -6.60
N ILE A 28 -4.37 -2.89 -6.59
CA ILE A 28 -3.23 -3.68 -7.06
C ILE A 28 -3.00 -4.90 -6.16
N VAL A 29 -2.99 -4.72 -4.83
CA VAL A 29 -2.77 -5.81 -3.86
C VAL A 29 -3.88 -6.87 -3.89
N GLU A 30 -5.11 -6.47 -4.22
CA GLU A 30 -6.26 -7.37 -4.39
C GLU A 30 -6.19 -8.15 -5.71
N ALA A 31 -5.69 -7.53 -6.78
CA ALA A 31 -5.67 -8.13 -8.12
C ALA A 31 -4.38 -8.92 -8.44
N ILE A 32 -3.27 -8.65 -7.75
CA ILE A 32 -1.97 -9.23 -8.09
C ILE A 32 -1.90 -10.74 -7.83
N ASP A 33 -1.29 -11.47 -8.78
CA ASP A 33 -1.07 -12.91 -8.70
C ASP A 33 -0.03 -13.24 -7.62
N ARG A 34 -0.49 -13.67 -6.45
CA ARG A 34 0.36 -14.01 -5.29
C ARG A 34 1.14 -15.32 -5.46
N GLU A 35 0.84 -16.13 -6.48
CA GLU A 35 1.67 -17.29 -6.82
C GLU A 35 2.92 -16.87 -7.59
N LYS A 36 2.82 -15.82 -8.42
CA LYS A 36 3.93 -15.27 -9.20
C LYS A 36 4.73 -14.18 -8.47
N TYR A 37 4.08 -13.41 -7.62
CA TYR A 37 4.68 -12.21 -7.03
C TYR A 37 4.78 -12.25 -5.50
N GLU A 38 5.90 -11.77 -4.98
CA GLU A 38 6.08 -11.42 -3.57
C GLU A 38 5.98 -9.89 -3.45
N VAL A 39 4.99 -9.40 -2.72
CA VAL A 39 4.67 -7.96 -2.65
C VAL A 39 5.35 -7.32 -1.45
N VAL A 40 6.04 -6.20 -1.68
CA VAL A 40 6.61 -5.33 -0.65
C VAL A 40 5.89 -3.98 -0.72
N MET A 41 5.28 -3.54 0.38
CA MET A 41 4.53 -2.29 0.43
C MET A 41 5.41 -1.18 1.01
N ILE A 42 5.54 -0.09 0.26
CA ILE A 42 6.32 1.10 0.63
C ILE A 42 5.35 2.30 0.62
N ALA A 43 4.94 2.73 1.80
CA ALA A 43 4.03 3.87 1.94
C ALA A 43 4.81 5.16 2.18
N VAL A 44 4.36 6.26 1.58
CA VAL A 44 4.79 7.60 1.94
C VAL A 44 3.60 8.32 2.56
N ASP A 45 3.72 8.82 3.78
CA ASP A 45 2.61 9.54 4.42
C ASP A 45 2.51 10.99 3.94
N LYS A 46 1.50 11.72 4.42
CA LYS A 46 1.28 13.14 4.07
C LYS A 46 2.37 14.08 4.60
N GLU A 47 3.16 13.61 5.54
CA GLU A 47 4.32 14.34 6.08
C GLU A 47 5.57 14.08 5.23
N GLY A 48 5.51 13.12 4.30
CA GLY A 48 6.61 12.70 3.45
C GLY A 48 7.49 11.62 4.08
N GLN A 49 7.08 11.04 5.21
CA GLN A 49 7.80 9.97 5.87
C GLN A 49 7.53 8.63 5.18
N TRP A 50 8.57 7.80 5.10
CA TRP A 50 8.54 6.51 4.41
C TRP A 50 8.33 5.39 5.41
N HIS A 51 7.40 4.49 5.10
CA HIS A 51 6.99 3.39 5.96
C HIS A 51 7.01 2.08 5.18
N LEU A 52 7.66 1.06 5.75
CA LEU A 52 7.50 -0.32 5.29
C LEU A 52 6.29 -0.93 6.01
N THR A 53 5.38 -1.52 5.23
CA THR A 53 4.16 -2.14 5.76
C THR A 53 3.92 -3.50 5.12
N ASP A 54 3.03 -4.28 5.72
CA ASP A 54 2.59 -5.55 5.17
C ASP A 54 1.32 -5.38 4.31
N ALA A 55 1.18 -6.21 3.28
CA ALA A 55 0.05 -6.20 2.35
C ALA A 55 -1.30 -6.59 3.01
N SER A 56 -1.29 -7.20 4.20
CA SER A 56 -2.50 -7.60 4.93
C SER A 56 -3.18 -6.47 5.69
N ARG A 57 -2.46 -5.41 6.09
CA ARG A 57 -3.03 -4.40 7.00
C ARG A 57 -2.41 -3.01 6.87
N PHE A 58 -2.20 -2.53 5.65
CA PHE A 58 -1.58 -1.22 5.38
C PHE A 58 -2.57 -0.03 5.34
N LEU A 59 -3.88 -0.28 5.34
CA LEU A 59 -4.92 0.75 5.30
C LEU A 59 -5.91 0.61 6.45
N LEU A 60 -6.40 1.75 6.92
CA LEU A 60 -7.62 1.86 7.71
C LEU A 60 -8.75 2.39 6.80
N ASN A 61 -9.99 1.98 7.06
CA ASN A 61 -11.20 2.29 6.28
C ASN A 61 -10.98 2.15 4.76
N ALA A 62 -10.42 1.01 4.34
CA ALA A 62 -10.06 0.76 2.95
C ALA A 62 -11.24 0.84 1.96
N ASP A 63 -12.48 0.77 2.46
CA ASP A 63 -13.71 0.82 1.67
C ASP A 63 -14.39 2.20 1.64
N ASP A 64 -13.91 3.17 2.44
CA ASP A 64 -14.44 4.53 2.45
C ASP A 64 -13.38 5.52 1.94
N PRO A 65 -13.51 6.01 0.69
CA PRO A 65 -12.62 7.00 0.10
C PRO A 65 -12.39 8.25 0.93
N LYS A 66 -13.40 8.72 1.67
CA LYS A 66 -13.31 9.96 2.44
C LYS A 66 -12.55 9.78 3.74
N LEU A 67 -12.51 8.55 4.22
CA LEU A 67 -11.89 8.19 5.49
C LEU A 67 -10.71 7.25 5.30
N ILE A 68 -10.26 6.93 4.09
CA ILE A 68 -9.12 6.06 3.87
C ILE A 68 -7.84 6.73 4.39
N ARG A 69 -7.02 5.99 5.13
CA ARG A 69 -5.71 6.46 5.60
C ARG A 69 -4.75 5.31 5.80
N LEU A 70 -3.46 5.61 5.81
CA LEU A 70 -2.42 4.65 6.16
C LEU A 70 -2.65 4.11 7.57
N ASN A 71 -2.48 2.79 7.71
CA ASN A 71 -2.38 2.17 9.02
C ASN A 71 -0.93 2.27 9.48
N LYS A 72 -0.63 3.25 10.34
CA LYS A 72 0.70 3.39 10.98
C LYS A 72 0.84 2.28 12.03
N VAL A 73 1.12 1.04 11.60
CA VAL A 73 1.52 -0.04 12.50
C VAL A 73 3.02 0.13 12.73
N ASN A 74 3.37 1.03 13.64
CA ASN A 74 4.64 1.15 14.39
C ASN A 74 4.84 2.63 14.79
N ASP A 75 4.54 2.94 16.05
CA ASP A 75 5.59 3.32 17.00
C ASP A 75 5.86 2.08 17.87
#